data_AF-A0A8R7R710-F1
#
_entry.id   AF-A0A8R7R710-F1
#
_cell.length_a   1.000
_cell.length_b   1.000
_cell.length_c   1.000
_cell.angle_alpha   90.00
_cell.angle_beta   90.00
_cell.angle_gamma   90.00
#
_symmetry.space_group_name_H-M   'P 1'
#
loop_
_entity.id
_entity.type
_entity.pdbx_description
1 polymer ?
#
loop_
_entity_poly.entity_id
_entity_poly.type
_entity_poly.pdbx_seq_one_letter_code
_entity_poly.pdbx_strand_id
1 'polypeptide(L)'
;MVHHVHVVEKSVVEGHSDAAAAVPGKSYNDDIEVAREIRSQFEHAANSAANVSKVLEVGKMPYHPKTSGLKVSSSMIICGRPSVGEEFVQFVEDKATEHGNLSSTLQKLYMWEEKLLEELKTEEKMRVLYGKKCEELKVLYERGAEAHKLEAIKTYTRKLSTKMSVAIQVVNTISKKINKLRDEELWPQTNELIQGLMQMWHAMSECHKIQCHALSQAKSIDSTVAAARFSEAHIDLIKHLELELLDLVASFAAWVNAQTSYIGTINDWLKKGIDYVPEVTDDGTPPFSPGRLGAPPIFIICNNWATGIARIPETGVVDAMQALASQVLHLWEKHRLEWRQGMMVNGDMDRELRVMERDEASMRKALEAQNKKLVLVSNQGGVSLSAQAVRDGDPPSEVGLQSCMNRFFEAMESFAAACANAYKDLHLRCEEERARPAQETDRVS
;
A
#
# COMPACT_ATOMS: atom_id res chain seq x y z
N MET A 1 -63.71 -24.27 5.48
CA MET A 1 -63.25 -22.90 5.21
C MET A 1 -61.78 -23.02 4.82
N VAL A 2 -61.48 -22.68 3.56
CA VAL A 2 -60.28 -23.10 2.83
C VAL A 2 -59.08 -22.23 3.25
N HIS A 3 -57.95 -22.87 3.58
CA HIS A 3 -56.67 -22.20 3.81
C HIS A 3 -56.11 -21.68 2.48
N HIS A 4 -56.04 -20.36 2.34
CA HIS A 4 -55.27 -19.71 1.28
C HIS A 4 -53.85 -19.46 1.80
N VAL A 5 -52.90 -20.26 1.31
CA VAL A 5 -51.46 -20.00 1.47
C VAL A 5 -51.09 -18.92 0.46
N HIS A 6 -50.59 -17.78 0.94
CA HIS A 6 -50.05 -16.72 0.10
C HIS A 6 -48.59 -17.08 -0.21
N VAL A 7 -48.36 -17.58 -1.41
CA VAL A 7 -47.02 -17.76 -1.97
C VAL A 7 -46.56 -16.38 -2.45
N VAL A 8 -45.60 -15.79 -1.77
CA VAL A 8 -44.89 -14.61 -2.26
C VAL A 8 -43.75 -15.12 -3.14
N GLU A 9 -43.93 -15.02 -4.45
CA GLU A 9 -42.88 -15.21 -5.45
C GLU A 9 -41.79 -14.16 -5.21
N LYS A 10 -40.61 -14.62 -4.82
CA LYS A 10 -39.42 -13.80 -4.71
C LYS A 10 -38.83 -13.67 -6.11
N SER A 11 -38.96 -12.49 -6.71
CA SER A 11 -38.31 -12.15 -7.97
C SER A 11 -36.79 -12.24 -7.81
N VAL A 12 -36.19 -13.20 -8.49
CA VAL A 12 -34.74 -13.29 -8.68
C VAL A 12 -34.38 -12.19 -9.68
N VAL A 13 -33.71 -11.15 -9.20
CA VAL A 13 -33.03 -10.19 -10.08
C VAL A 13 -31.80 -10.90 -10.60
N GLU A 14 -31.85 -11.31 -11.87
CA GLU A 14 -30.70 -11.74 -12.65
C GLU A 14 -29.70 -10.59 -12.75
N GLY A 15 -28.75 -10.55 -11.81
CA GLY A 15 -27.52 -9.80 -11.98
C GLY A 15 -26.72 -10.45 -13.10
N HIS A 16 -26.55 -9.72 -14.21
CA HIS A 16 -25.58 -10.06 -15.23
C HIS A 16 -24.18 -10.02 -14.60
N SER A 17 -23.73 -11.19 -14.16
CA SER A 17 -22.38 -11.47 -13.73
C SER A 17 -21.60 -11.96 -14.95
N ASP A 18 -21.09 -11.03 -15.74
CA ASP A 18 -19.97 -11.31 -16.66
C ASP A 18 -18.66 -11.41 -15.85
N ALA A 19 -18.64 -12.32 -14.89
CA ALA A 19 -17.40 -12.85 -14.35
C ALA A 19 -17.10 -14.10 -15.17
N ALA A 20 -16.18 -13.96 -16.12
CA ALA A 20 -15.64 -15.09 -16.86
C ALA A 20 -14.92 -16.00 -15.86
N ALA A 21 -15.66 -16.90 -15.23
CA ALA A 21 -15.10 -18.05 -14.55
C ALA A 21 -14.16 -18.74 -15.54
N ALA A 22 -12.95 -19.07 -15.10
CA ALA A 22 -11.99 -19.83 -15.89
C ALA A 22 -12.73 -20.99 -16.57
N VAL A 23 -12.74 -21.02 -17.91
CA VAL A 23 -13.22 -22.17 -18.67
C VAL A 23 -12.00 -23.07 -18.87
N PRO A 24 -11.77 -24.08 -18.00
CA PRO A 24 -10.88 -25.18 -18.35
C PRO A 24 -11.45 -25.80 -19.63
N GLY A 25 -10.79 -25.56 -20.76
CA GLY A 25 -11.24 -26.03 -22.07
C GLY A 25 -11.17 -25.01 -23.22
N LYS A 26 -10.84 -23.73 -22.96
CA LYS A 26 -10.59 -22.78 -24.05
C LYS A 26 -9.31 -23.20 -24.79
N SER A 27 -9.46 -23.51 -26.09
CA SER A 27 -8.34 -23.80 -26.99
C SER A 27 -8.07 -22.58 -27.87
N TYR A 28 -6.79 -22.38 -28.22
CA TYR A 28 -6.35 -21.30 -29.09
C TYR A 28 -5.81 -21.89 -30.39
N ASN A 29 -6.29 -21.38 -31.52
CA ASN A 29 -5.98 -21.92 -32.85
C ASN A 29 -4.57 -21.51 -33.31
N ASP A 30 -4.16 -20.29 -32.97
CA ASP A 30 -2.89 -19.67 -33.35
C ASP A 30 -2.33 -18.74 -32.25
N ASP A 31 -1.08 -18.31 -32.43
CA ASP A 31 -0.38 -17.45 -31.47
C ASP A 31 -0.99 -16.03 -31.40
N ILE A 32 -1.79 -15.61 -32.40
CA ILE A 32 -2.49 -14.31 -32.39
C ILE A 32 -3.67 -14.36 -31.41
N GLU A 33 -4.42 -15.46 -31.40
CA GLU A 33 -5.46 -15.71 -30.40
C GLU A 33 -4.88 -15.76 -28.98
N VAL A 34 -3.72 -16.40 -28.80
CA VAL A 34 -3.00 -16.40 -27.51
C VAL A 34 -2.64 -14.97 -27.08
N ALA A 35 -2.03 -14.18 -27.98
CA ALA A 35 -1.66 -12.79 -27.69
C ALA A 35 -2.88 -11.91 -27.34
N ARG A 36 -4.01 -12.11 -28.03
CA ARG A 36 -5.26 -11.40 -27.75
C ARG A 36 -5.83 -11.77 -26.39
N GLU A 37 -5.76 -13.05 -26.02
CA GLU A 37 -6.16 -13.50 -24.68
C GLU A 37 -5.29 -12.86 -23.61
N ILE A 38 -3.97 -12.90 -23.77
CA ILE A 38 -3.03 -12.31 -22.81
C ILE A 38 -3.35 -10.83 -22.57
N ARG A 39 -3.60 -10.07 -23.64
CA ARG A 39 -4.03 -8.67 -23.58
C ARG A 39 -5.35 -8.50 -22.81
N SER A 40 -6.36 -9.30 -23.15
CA SER A 40 -7.67 -9.23 -22.49
C SER A 40 -7.57 -9.50 -20.99
N GLN A 41 -6.71 -10.43 -20.58
CA GLN A 41 -6.50 -10.75 -19.17
C GLN A 41 -5.76 -9.64 -18.43
N PHE A 42 -4.82 -8.93 -19.06
CA PHE A 42 -4.24 -7.71 -18.46
C PHE A 42 -5.27 -6.61 -18.26
N GLU A 43 -6.14 -6.39 -19.25
CA GLU A 43 -7.23 -5.42 -19.13
C GLU A 43 -8.21 -5.81 -18.00
N HIS A 44 -8.57 -7.09 -17.89
CA HIS A 44 -9.42 -7.58 -16.81
C HIS A 44 -8.76 -7.42 -15.43
N ALA A 45 -7.48 -7.79 -15.31
CA ALA A 45 -6.69 -7.60 -14.10
C ALA A 45 -6.64 -6.13 -13.67
N ALA A 46 -6.39 -5.21 -14.59
CA ALA A 46 -6.37 -3.78 -14.30
C ALA A 46 -7.76 -3.27 -13.84
N ASN A 47 -8.82 -3.69 -14.52
CA ASN A 47 -10.19 -3.29 -14.17
C ASN A 47 -10.65 -3.83 -12.82
N SER A 48 -10.12 -4.97 -12.37
CA SER A 48 -10.43 -5.54 -11.05
C SER A 48 -10.03 -4.63 -9.88
N ALA A 49 -9.09 -3.70 -10.10
CA ALA A 49 -8.64 -2.74 -9.10
C ALA A 49 -9.59 -1.54 -8.93
N ALA A 50 -10.72 -1.47 -9.66
CA ALA A 50 -11.63 -0.32 -9.63
C ALA A 50 -12.19 -0.02 -8.22
N ASN A 51 -12.60 -1.06 -7.49
CA ASN A 51 -13.12 -0.91 -6.12
C ASN A 51 -12.02 -0.41 -5.17
N VAL A 52 -10.82 -1.00 -5.25
CA VAL A 52 -9.67 -0.58 -4.44
C VAL A 52 -9.28 0.86 -4.75
N SER A 53 -9.27 1.23 -6.03
CA SER A 53 -8.95 2.58 -6.49
C SER A 53 -9.94 3.62 -5.95
N LYS A 54 -11.22 3.26 -5.85
CA LYS A 54 -12.26 4.11 -5.25
C LYS A 54 -12.01 4.32 -3.75
N VAL A 55 -11.73 3.26 -3.01
CA VAL A 55 -11.48 3.31 -1.56
C VAL A 55 -10.19 4.08 -1.23
N LEU A 56 -9.17 3.93 -2.06
CA LEU A 56 -7.90 4.66 -1.96
C LEU A 56 -7.95 6.07 -2.59
N GLU A 57 -9.09 6.47 -3.14
CA GLU A 57 -9.31 7.80 -3.71
C GLU A 57 -8.32 8.18 -4.82
N VAL A 58 -7.92 7.18 -5.63
CA VAL A 58 -6.94 7.36 -6.71
C VAL A 58 -7.40 8.45 -7.68
N GLY A 59 -6.50 9.39 -7.99
CA GLY A 59 -6.78 10.53 -8.88
C GLY A 59 -7.41 11.74 -8.19
N LYS A 60 -7.79 11.65 -6.90
CA LYS A 60 -8.09 12.85 -6.11
C LYS A 60 -6.78 13.53 -5.72
N MET A 61 -6.73 14.86 -5.85
CA MET A 61 -5.59 15.63 -5.36
C MET A 61 -5.46 15.44 -3.85
N PRO A 62 -4.23 15.27 -3.31
CA PRO A 62 -4.01 15.26 -1.87
C PRO A 62 -4.68 16.49 -1.25
N TYR A 63 -5.35 16.29 -0.12
CA TYR A 63 -5.92 17.41 0.61
C TYR A 63 -4.78 18.34 1.05
N HIS A 64 -4.63 19.46 0.35
CA HIS A 64 -3.82 20.56 0.86
C HIS A 64 -4.62 21.21 2.00
N PRO A 65 -4.05 21.32 3.22
CA PRO A 65 -4.61 22.23 4.21
C PRO A 65 -4.72 23.59 3.53
N LYS A 66 -5.95 24.07 3.32
CA LYS A 66 -6.16 25.44 2.86
C LYS A 66 -5.70 26.35 3.99
N THR A 67 -4.41 26.66 4.02
CA THR A 67 -3.92 27.87 4.65
C THR A 67 -4.53 29.01 3.84
N SER A 68 -5.54 29.65 4.42
CA SER A 68 -6.07 30.91 3.92
C SER A 68 -4.94 31.94 3.96
N GLY A 69 -4.33 32.20 2.80
CA GLY A 69 -3.47 33.36 2.60
C GLY A 69 -2.17 33.09 1.85
N LEU A 70 -2.09 33.71 0.67
CA LEU A 70 -0.90 33.96 -0.15
C LEU A 70 -0.41 32.80 -1.03
N LYS A 71 -0.86 32.87 -2.29
CA LYS A 71 -0.14 32.36 -3.47
C LYS A 71 1.33 32.80 -3.43
N VAL A 72 2.25 31.85 -3.35
CA VAL A 72 3.57 31.95 -3.99
C VAL A 72 3.86 30.63 -4.69
N SER A 73 4.34 30.76 -5.93
CA SER A 73 4.64 29.69 -6.87
C SER A 73 5.87 28.87 -6.45
N SER A 74 5.75 27.54 -6.64
CA SER A 74 6.75 26.47 -6.75
C SER A 74 8.16 26.53 -6.12
N SER A 75 8.51 25.37 -5.55
CA SER A 75 9.83 24.74 -5.41
C SER A 75 10.56 24.85 -4.06
N MET A 76 11.08 23.69 -3.64
CA MET A 76 11.99 23.38 -2.52
C MET A 76 11.44 23.30 -1.09
N ILE A 77 11.64 22.09 -0.53
CA ILE A 77 11.94 21.65 0.85
C ILE A 77 11.82 22.71 1.98
N ILE A 78 11.21 22.29 3.10
CA ILE A 78 11.70 22.40 4.51
C ILE A 78 10.52 22.57 5.48
N CYS A 79 10.51 21.73 6.53
CA CYS A 79 9.69 21.87 7.73
C CYS A 79 9.59 23.33 8.21
N GLY A 80 8.38 23.87 8.25
CA GLY A 80 8.11 25.18 8.83
C GLY A 80 6.70 25.22 9.44
N ARG A 81 6.64 25.19 10.77
CA ARG A 81 5.44 25.35 11.59
C ARG A 81 4.96 26.82 11.53
N PRO A 82 3.64 27.10 11.44
CA PRO A 82 3.11 28.37 11.92
C PRO A 82 2.34 28.20 13.23
N SER A 83 2.44 29.26 14.02
CA SER A 83 1.93 29.46 15.36
C SER A 83 0.42 29.77 15.39
N VAL A 84 -0.25 29.18 16.38
CA VAL A 84 -1.44 29.63 17.14
C VAL A 84 -2.42 30.58 16.44
N GLY A 85 -3.56 30.01 16.06
CA GLY A 85 -4.83 30.70 15.87
C GLY A 85 -5.94 29.64 15.86
N GLU A 86 -6.84 29.69 16.85
CA GLU A 86 -8.03 28.82 16.89
C GLU A 86 -8.98 29.18 15.75
N GLU A 87 -8.74 28.62 14.56
CA GLU A 87 -9.76 28.52 13.52
C GLU A 87 -10.23 27.07 13.45
N PHE A 88 -11.50 26.87 13.80
CA PHE A 88 -12.21 25.62 13.63
C PHE A 88 -12.16 25.25 12.14
N VAL A 89 -11.35 24.26 11.78
CA VAL A 89 -11.25 23.79 10.40
C VAL A 89 -12.59 23.18 10.02
N GLN A 90 -13.36 23.90 9.21
CA GLN A 90 -14.69 23.48 8.81
C GLN A 90 -14.57 22.35 7.79
N PHE A 91 -15.16 21.20 8.13
CA PHE A 91 -15.21 20.02 7.28
C PHE A 91 -16.01 20.31 6.01
N VAL A 92 -15.40 20.12 4.86
CA VAL A 92 -16.15 19.83 3.63
C VAL A 92 -16.25 18.30 3.57
N GLU A 93 -17.39 17.79 3.98
CA GLU A 93 -17.71 16.37 3.94
C GLU A 93 -17.95 15.96 2.47
N ASP A 94 -16.90 15.53 1.80
CA ASP A 94 -17.01 14.95 0.46
C ASP A 94 -17.45 13.49 0.62
N LYS A 95 -18.77 13.26 0.67
CA LYS A 95 -19.34 11.91 0.88
C LYS A 95 -19.10 11.02 -0.35
N ALA A 96 -18.00 10.27 -0.39
CA ALA A 96 -17.79 9.25 -1.43
C ALA A 96 -18.36 7.86 -1.04
N THR A 97 -18.62 7.61 0.26
CA THR A 97 -19.15 6.34 0.81
C THR A 97 -20.00 6.58 2.08
N GLU A 98 -20.71 5.55 2.54
CA GLU A 98 -21.58 5.56 3.74
C GLU A 98 -20.82 5.92 5.04
N HIS A 99 -19.50 5.64 5.09
CA HIS A 99 -18.62 5.88 6.24
C HIS A 99 -17.61 7.02 6.03
N GLY A 100 -17.73 7.80 4.95
CA GLY A 100 -16.79 8.85 4.59
C GLY A 100 -15.46 8.33 4.01
N ASN A 101 -14.57 9.26 3.67
CA ASN A 101 -13.37 8.98 2.90
C ASN A 101 -12.16 8.65 3.80
N LEU A 102 -11.39 7.61 3.45
CA LEU A 102 -10.23 7.15 4.22
C LEU A 102 -9.21 8.26 4.47
N SER A 103 -8.88 9.05 3.45
CA SER A 103 -7.94 10.17 3.61
C SER A 103 -8.44 11.21 4.60
N SER A 104 -9.76 11.48 4.63
CA SER A 104 -10.37 12.45 5.55
C SER A 104 -10.33 11.94 6.99
N THR A 105 -10.64 10.66 7.21
CA THR A 105 -10.60 10.05 8.54
C THR A 105 -9.16 10.03 9.10
N LEU A 106 -8.17 9.65 8.29
CA LEU A 106 -6.76 9.69 8.70
C LEU A 106 -6.31 11.12 9.04
N GLN A 107 -6.76 12.12 8.28
CA GLN A 107 -6.46 13.52 8.58
C GLN A 107 -7.11 14.00 9.88
N LYS A 108 -8.38 13.65 10.13
CA LYS A 108 -9.06 13.95 11.39
C LYS A 108 -8.29 13.35 12.57
N LEU A 109 -7.88 12.09 12.45
CA LEU A 109 -7.08 11.40 13.47
C LEU A 109 -5.79 12.17 13.75
N TYR A 110 -5.02 12.48 12.71
CA TYR A 110 -3.78 13.26 12.82
C TYR A 110 -3.99 14.60 13.56
N MET A 111 -5.02 15.37 13.18
CA MET A 111 -5.33 16.65 13.83
C MET A 111 -5.71 16.51 15.31
N TRP A 112 -6.50 15.49 15.66
CA TRP A 112 -6.85 15.24 17.06
C TRP A 112 -5.64 14.76 17.87
N GLU A 113 -4.72 14.01 17.27
CA GLU A 113 -3.46 13.61 17.90
C GLU A 113 -2.52 14.80 18.12
N GLU A 114 -2.38 15.70 17.15
CA GLU A 114 -1.62 16.94 17.34
C GLU A 114 -2.21 17.76 18.49
N LYS A 115 -3.54 17.88 18.55
CA LYS A 115 -4.20 18.57 19.65
C LYS A 115 -3.97 17.86 20.99
N LEU A 116 -4.09 16.54 21.03
CA LEU A 116 -3.82 15.73 22.22
C LEU A 116 -2.40 15.99 22.73
N LEU A 117 -1.42 16.01 21.84
CA LEU A 117 -0.02 16.28 22.18
C LEU A 117 0.18 17.67 22.80
N GLU A 118 -0.46 18.71 22.26
CA GLU A 118 -0.34 20.07 22.81
C GLU A 118 -1.03 20.21 24.18
N GLU A 119 -2.18 19.55 24.39
CA GLU A 119 -2.85 19.51 25.70
C GLU A 119 -2.02 18.74 26.73
N LEU A 120 -1.42 17.60 26.35
CA LEU A 120 -0.52 16.83 27.22
C LEU A 120 0.74 17.62 27.60
N LYS A 121 1.35 18.35 26.66
CA LYS A 121 2.48 19.26 26.97
C LYS A 121 2.08 20.35 27.95
N THR A 122 0.86 20.87 27.84
CA THR A 122 0.35 21.92 28.71
C THR A 122 0.07 21.40 30.11
N GLU A 123 -0.55 20.22 30.21
CA GLU A 123 -0.82 19.53 31.48
C GLU A 123 0.47 19.13 32.20
N GLU A 124 1.47 18.60 31.48
CA GLU A 124 2.78 18.22 32.05
C GLU A 124 3.52 19.44 32.62
N LYS A 125 3.49 20.58 31.92
CA LYS A 125 4.06 21.84 32.46
C LYS A 125 3.39 22.25 33.78
N MET A 126 2.07 22.07 33.90
CA MET A 126 1.34 22.34 35.14
C MET A 126 1.71 21.34 36.24
N ARG A 127 1.84 20.05 35.90
CA ARG A 127 2.27 18.99 36.83
C ARG A 127 3.65 19.25 37.41
N VAL A 128 4.62 19.64 36.57
CA VAL A 128 5.97 20.03 37.02
C VAL A 128 5.92 21.25 37.94
N LEU A 129 5.13 22.27 37.59
CA LEU A 129 4.98 23.46 38.43
C LEU A 129 4.32 23.14 39.78
N TYR A 130 3.35 22.22 39.78
CA TYR A 130 2.69 21.74 40.99
C TYR A 130 3.68 21.05 41.92
N GLY A 131 4.51 20.15 41.40
CA GLY A 131 5.58 19.49 42.17
C GLY A 131 6.52 20.51 42.83
N LYS A 132 6.97 21.52 42.08
CA LYS A 132 7.83 22.61 42.62
C LYS A 132 7.15 23.38 43.76
N LYS A 133 5.85 23.68 43.63
CA LYS A 133 5.10 24.43 44.64
C LYS A 133 4.80 23.60 45.89
N CYS A 134 4.59 22.30 45.75
CA CYS A 134 4.49 21.38 46.87
C CYS A 134 5.80 21.30 47.66
N GLU A 135 6.94 21.25 46.98
CA GLU A 135 8.26 21.27 47.63
C GLU A 135 8.53 22.61 48.34
N GLU A 136 8.22 23.74 47.69
CA GLU A 136 8.31 25.07 48.30
C GLU A 136 7.46 25.19 49.57
N LEU A 137 6.23 24.65 49.54
CA LEU A 137 5.35 24.61 50.71
C LEU A 137 5.95 23.79 51.85
N LYS A 138 6.56 22.64 51.55
CA LYS A 138 7.23 21.77 52.53
C LYS A 138 8.39 22.49 53.20
N VAL A 139 9.27 23.11 52.41
CA VAL A 139 10.42 23.89 52.93
C VAL A 139 9.98 25.05 53.82
N LEU A 140 8.92 25.77 53.45
CA LEU A 140 8.41 26.88 54.26
C LEU A 140 7.76 26.40 55.56
N TYR A 141 7.09 25.25 55.53
CA TYR A 141 6.54 24.62 56.71
C TYR A 141 7.63 24.21 57.70
N GLU A 142 8.70 23.56 57.21
CA GLU A 142 9.87 23.16 58.02
C GLU A 142 10.62 24.36 58.62
N ARG A 143 10.64 25.51 57.93
CA ARG A 143 11.29 26.75 58.40
C ARG A 143 10.42 27.60 59.33
N GLY A 144 9.21 27.17 59.66
CA GLY A 144 8.30 27.92 60.54
C GLY A 144 7.83 29.25 59.94
N ALA A 145 7.60 29.30 58.62
CA ALA A 145 7.13 30.52 57.94
C ALA A 145 5.76 31.00 58.47
N GLU A 146 5.52 32.31 58.34
CA GLU A 146 4.27 32.95 58.77
C GLU A 146 3.03 32.34 58.11
N ALA A 147 1.95 32.18 58.87
CA ALA A 147 0.74 31.48 58.43
C ALA A 147 0.16 32.02 57.11
N HIS A 148 0.19 33.34 56.89
CA HIS A 148 -0.34 33.95 55.66
C HIS A 148 0.45 33.54 54.40
N LYS A 149 1.77 33.29 54.51
CA LYS A 149 2.61 32.83 53.39
C LYS A 149 2.30 31.37 53.05
N LEU A 150 2.12 30.53 54.07
CA LEU A 150 1.71 29.14 53.90
C LEU A 150 0.33 29.05 53.23
N GLU A 151 -0.64 29.85 53.68
CA GLU A 151 -1.98 29.87 53.08
C GLU A 151 -2.00 30.39 51.64
N ALA A 152 -1.15 31.36 51.29
CA ALA A 152 -1.01 31.84 49.92
C ALA A 152 -0.55 30.73 48.97
N ILE A 153 0.48 29.96 49.36
CA ILE A 153 0.99 28.85 48.55
C ILE A 153 -0.02 27.70 48.49
N LYS A 154 -0.65 27.32 49.61
CA LYS A 154 -1.73 26.32 49.61
C LYS A 154 -2.87 26.69 48.66
N THR A 155 -3.27 27.95 48.66
CA THR A 155 -4.32 28.47 47.76
C THR A 155 -3.89 28.37 46.30
N TYR A 156 -2.64 28.72 45.99
CA TYR A 156 -2.08 28.57 44.64
C TYR A 156 -2.02 27.11 44.20
N THR A 157 -1.55 26.21 45.06
CA THR A 157 -1.47 24.77 44.82
C THR A 157 -2.86 24.16 44.58
N ARG A 158 -3.88 24.56 45.35
CA ARG A 158 -5.28 24.16 45.09
C ARG A 158 -5.76 24.62 43.72
N LYS A 159 -5.54 25.89 43.36
CA LYS A 159 -5.91 26.42 42.03
C LYS A 159 -5.21 25.65 40.90
N LEU A 160 -3.93 25.32 41.07
CA LEU A 160 -3.16 24.58 40.07
C LEU A 160 -3.67 23.13 39.94
N SER A 161 -3.98 22.47 41.05
CA SER A 161 -4.61 21.14 41.07
C SER A 161 -5.94 21.14 40.32
N THR A 162 -6.82 22.14 40.54
CA THR A 162 -8.07 22.27 39.77
C THR A 162 -7.81 22.41 38.27
N LYS A 163 -6.82 23.24 37.87
CA LYS A 163 -6.46 23.39 36.45
C LYS A 163 -5.96 22.07 35.84
N MET A 164 -5.13 21.31 36.56
CA MET A 164 -4.68 20.00 36.11
C MET A 164 -5.85 19.02 35.95
N SER A 165 -6.78 18.97 36.91
CA SER A 165 -7.98 18.14 36.78
C SER A 165 -8.81 18.49 35.54
N VAL A 166 -8.96 19.78 35.23
CA VAL A 166 -9.64 20.23 34.01
C VAL A 166 -8.85 19.82 32.76
N ALA A 167 -7.53 19.97 32.74
CA ALA A 167 -6.70 19.55 31.61
C ALA A 167 -6.79 18.04 31.35
N ILE A 168 -6.80 17.21 32.40
CA ILE A 168 -7.02 15.76 32.30
C ILE A 168 -8.39 15.45 31.69
N GLN A 169 -9.45 16.19 32.06
CA GLN A 169 -10.77 16.02 31.45
C GLN A 169 -10.78 16.36 29.96
N VAL A 170 -10.05 17.41 29.55
CA VAL A 170 -9.89 17.78 28.13
C VAL A 170 -9.16 16.67 27.37
N VAL A 171 -8.04 16.19 27.90
CA VAL A 171 -7.28 15.04 27.35
C VAL A 171 -8.19 13.82 27.17
N ASN A 172 -8.94 13.43 28.20
CA ASN A 172 -9.88 12.31 28.13
C ASN A 172 -10.96 12.50 27.07
N THR A 173 -11.44 13.74 26.89
CA THR A 173 -12.45 14.05 25.86
C THR A 173 -11.87 13.92 24.46
N ILE A 174 -10.62 14.36 24.25
CA ILE A 174 -9.92 14.21 22.97
C ILE A 174 -9.66 12.72 22.68
N SER A 175 -9.15 11.96 23.64
CA SER A 175 -8.91 10.52 23.49
C SER A 175 -10.19 9.77 23.12
N LYS A 176 -11.34 10.11 23.72
CA LYS A 176 -12.64 9.55 23.34
C LYS A 176 -13.03 9.86 21.91
N LYS A 177 -12.71 11.06 21.40
CA LYS A 177 -12.94 11.41 19.98
C LYS A 177 -12.05 10.62 19.04
N ILE A 178 -10.78 10.42 19.39
CA ILE A 178 -9.84 9.60 18.60
C ILE A 178 -10.34 8.14 18.55
N ASN A 179 -10.71 7.57 19.70
CA ASN A 179 -11.28 6.22 19.77
C ASN A 179 -12.56 6.10 18.91
N LYS A 180 -13.44 7.10 18.97
CA LYS A 180 -14.65 7.15 18.15
C LYS A 180 -14.33 7.14 16.65
N LEU A 181 -13.41 7.99 16.19
CA LEU A 181 -12.98 8.02 14.79
C LEU A 181 -12.35 6.69 14.35
N ARG A 182 -11.54 6.08 15.22
CA ARG A 182 -10.94 4.77 14.95
C ARG A 182 -12.01 3.68 14.78
N ASP A 183 -12.95 3.59 15.70
CA ASP A 183 -13.89 2.47 15.78
C ASP A 183 -15.10 2.64 14.85
N GLU A 184 -15.56 3.87 14.63
CA GLU A 184 -16.76 4.15 13.82
C GLU A 184 -16.47 4.57 12.37
N GLU A 185 -15.29 5.15 12.08
CA GLU A 185 -14.92 5.55 10.71
C GLU A 185 -13.79 4.67 10.14
N LEU A 186 -12.62 4.62 10.79
CA LEU A 186 -11.44 3.95 10.24
C LEU A 186 -11.62 2.44 10.12
N TRP A 187 -12.26 1.81 11.10
CA TRP A 187 -12.53 0.37 11.12
C TRP A 187 -13.36 -0.10 9.91
N PRO A 188 -14.57 0.44 9.64
CA PRO A 188 -15.35 0.03 8.47
C PRO A 188 -14.65 0.34 7.14
N GLN A 189 -13.94 1.47 7.03
CA GLN A 189 -13.15 1.81 5.84
C GLN A 189 -12.01 0.80 5.60
N THR A 190 -11.36 0.35 6.69
CA THR A 190 -10.33 -0.68 6.65
C THR A 190 -10.89 -2.01 6.14
N ASN A 191 -12.10 -2.38 6.57
CA ASN A 191 -12.77 -3.59 6.10
C ASN A 191 -13.15 -3.50 4.62
N GLU A 192 -13.67 -2.35 4.18
CA GLU A 192 -13.98 -2.12 2.76
C GLU A 192 -12.72 -2.26 1.89
N LEU A 193 -11.58 -1.74 2.36
CA LEU A 193 -10.29 -1.89 1.69
C LEU A 193 -9.83 -3.36 1.64
N ILE A 194 -9.90 -4.09 2.76
CA ILE A 194 -9.55 -5.52 2.81
C ILE A 194 -10.41 -6.33 1.84
N GLN A 195 -11.73 -6.06 1.80
CA GLN A 195 -12.65 -6.72 0.88
C GLN A 195 -12.32 -6.41 -0.58
N GLY A 196 -12.05 -5.14 -0.91
CA GLY A 196 -11.64 -4.73 -2.26
C GLY A 196 -10.34 -5.40 -2.68
N LEU A 197 -9.35 -5.45 -1.80
CA LEU A 197 -8.07 -6.11 -2.06
C LEU A 197 -8.22 -7.62 -2.25
N MET A 198 -9.07 -8.27 -1.44
CA MET A 198 -9.41 -9.69 -1.61
C MET A 198 -9.94 -9.98 -3.01
N GLN A 199 -10.92 -9.19 -3.47
CA GLN A 199 -11.54 -9.36 -4.79
C GLN A 199 -10.55 -9.10 -5.93
N MET A 200 -9.78 -8.01 -5.82
CA MET A 200 -8.77 -7.64 -6.81
C MET A 200 -7.70 -8.74 -6.96
N TRP A 201 -7.12 -9.22 -5.85
CA TRP A 201 -6.09 -10.26 -5.90
C TRP A 201 -6.63 -11.60 -6.40
N HIS A 202 -7.88 -11.94 -6.07
CA HIS A 202 -8.53 -13.13 -6.61
C HIS A 202 -8.69 -13.05 -8.13
N ALA A 203 -9.20 -11.93 -8.65
CA ALA A 203 -9.32 -11.71 -10.09
C ALA A 203 -7.95 -11.70 -10.78
N MET A 204 -6.95 -11.05 -10.18
CA MET A 204 -5.56 -11.02 -10.68
C MET A 204 -4.98 -12.44 -10.81
N SER A 205 -5.18 -13.30 -9.81
CA SER A 205 -4.76 -14.71 -9.84
C SER A 205 -5.42 -15.47 -10.99
N GLU A 206 -6.74 -15.35 -11.14
CA GLU A 206 -7.46 -16.04 -12.23
C GLU A 206 -7.03 -15.52 -13.62
N CYS A 207 -6.77 -14.21 -13.76
CA CYS A 207 -6.23 -13.64 -15.00
C CYS A 207 -4.89 -14.29 -15.39
N HIS A 208 -3.93 -14.31 -14.45
CA HIS A 208 -2.60 -14.86 -14.72
C HIS A 208 -2.62 -16.38 -14.94
N LYS A 209 -3.53 -17.10 -14.28
CA LYS A 209 -3.78 -18.52 -14.54
C LYS A 209 -4.28 -18.76 -15.98
N ILE A 210 -5.18 -17.91 -16.47
CA ILE A 210 -5.65 -17.97 -17.87
C ILE A 210 -4.50 -17.62 -18.83
N GLN A 211 -3.66 -16.63 -18.51
CA GLN A 211 -2.48 -16.28 -19.30
C GLN A 211 -1.48 -17.43 -19.39
N CYS A 212 -1.19 -18.12 -18.28
CA CYS A 212 -0.37 -19.34 -18.26
C CYS A 212 -0.95 -20.43 -19.18
N HIS A 213 -2.27 -20.68 -19.07
CA HIS A 213 -2.96 -21.67 -19.91
C HIS A 213 -2.89 -21.30 -21.39
N ALA A 214 -3.11 -20.03 -21.74
CA ALA A 214 -3.01 -19.55 -23.11
C ALA A 214 -1.58 -19.69 -23.66
N LEU A 215 -0.58 -19.29 -22.88
CA LEU A 215 0.82 -19.36 -23.27
C LEU A 215 1.33 -20.80 -23.44
N SER A 216 0.78 -21.76 -22.68
CA SER A 216 1.09 -23.18 -22.83
C SER A 216 0.63 -23.78 -24.17
N GLN A 217 -0.33 -23.15 -24.84
CA GLN A 217 -0.84 -23.55 -26.15
C GLN A 217 -0.16 -22.81 -27.32
N ALA A 218 0.70 -21.82 -27.02
CA ALA A 218 1.47 -21.13 -28.04
C ALA A 218 2.48 -22.11 -28.66
N LYS A 219 2.50 -22.16 -30.00
CA LYS A 219 3.19 -23.25 -30.72
C LYS A 219 4.66 -22.93 -30.99
N SER A 220 5.03 -21.65 -31.12
CA SER A 220 6.29 -21.27 -31.76
C SER A 220 6.70 -19.81 -31.48
N ILE A 221 6.58 -19.27 -30.27
CA ILE A 221 6.94 -17.85 -30.04
C ILE A 221 8.44 -17.65 -30.29
N ASP A 222 9.31 -18.46 -29.67
CA ASP A 222 10.76 -18.31 -29.79
C ASP A 222 11.26 -18.56 -31.22
N SER A 223 10.73 -19.59 -31.90
CA SER A 223 11.06 -19.87 -33.30
C SER A 223 10.53 -18.81 -34.26
N THR A 224 9.36 -18.21 -34.00
CA THR A 224 8.84 -17.08 -34.78
C THR A 224 9.73 -15.86 -34.63
N VAL A 225 10.13 -15.54 -33.40
CA VAL A 225 11.05 -14.43 -33.10
C VAL A 225 12.42 -14.66 -33.73
N ALA A 226 12.96 -15.88 -33.68
CA ALA A 226 14.25 -16.23 -34.29
C ALA A 226 14.24 -16.14 -35.82
N ALA A 227 13.10 -16.46 -36.47
CA ALA A 227 12.95 -16.39 -37.92
C ALA A 227 12.52 -15.00 -38.43
N ALA A 228 12.06 -14.11 -37.55
CA ALA A 228 11.53 -12.81 -37.91
C ALA A 228 12.63 -11.86 -38.40
N ARG A 229 12.35 -11.15 -39.50
CA ARG A 229 13.13 -9.97 -39.90
C ARG A 229 12.43 -8.72 -39.37
N PHE A 230 12.97 -8.16 -38.30
CA PHE A 230 12.42 -6.94 -37.70
C PHE A 230 12.65 -5.73 -38.61
N SER A 231 11.58 -4.98 -38.85
CA SER A 231 11.65 -3.62 -39.42
C SER A 231 11.87 -2.60 -38.30
N GLU A 232 12.22 -1.36 -38.65
CA GLU A 232 12.39 -0.26 -37.69
C GLU A 232 11.18 -0.10 -36.76
N ALA A 233 9.96 -0.20 -37.29
CA ALA A 233 8.73 -0.16 -36.49
C ALA A 233 8.62 -1.30 -35.46
N HIS A 234 9.07 -2.52 -35.82
CA HIS A 234 9.10 -3.63 -34.85
C HIS A 234 10.13 -3.38 -33.74
N ILE A 235 11.26 -2.75 -34.07
CA ILE A 235 12.30 -2.41 -33.10
C ILE A 235 11.83 -1.33 -32.14
N ASP A 236 11.11 -0.33 -32.62
CA ASP A 236 10.51 0.68 -31.77
C ASP A 236 9.45 0.07 -30.82
N LEU A 237 8.69 -0.93 -31.28
CA LEU A 237 7.79 -1.71 -30.42
C LEU A 237 8.56 -2.51 -29.34
N ILE A 238 9.67 -3.16 -29.68
CA ILE A 238 10.52 -3.88 -28.72
C ILE A 238 11.11 -2.92 -27.68
N LYS A 239 11.63 -1.75 -28.11
CA LYS A 239 12.12 -0.71 -27.21
C LYS A 239 11.01 -0.24 -26.26
N HIS A 240 9.81 0.01 -26.79
CA HIS A 240 8.69 0.46 -25.97
C HIS A 240 8.26 -0.62 -24.97
N LEU A 241 8.15 -1.88 -25.41
CA LEU A 241 7.85 -3.01 -24.53
C LEU A 241 8.85 -3.13 -23.38
N GLU A 242 10.14 -2.99 -23.65
CA GLU A 242 11.17 -3.02 -22.60
C GLU A 242 10.97 -1.92 -21.56
N LEU A 243 10.71 -0.68 -22.01
CA LEU A 243 10.48 0.44 -21.10
C LEU A 243 9.20 0.27 -20.27
N GLU A 244 8.13 -0.27 -20.87
CA GLU A 244 6.88 -0.58 -20.17
C GLU A 244 7.06 -1.72 -19.16
N LEU A 245 7.86 -2.75 -19.48
CA LEU A 245 8.19 -3.83 -18.54
C LEU A 245 8.98 -3.31 -17.34
N LEU A 246 9.97 -2.44 -17.56
CA LEU A 246 10.71 -1.82 -16.46
C LEU A 246 9.84 -0.90 -15.61
N ASP A 247 8.92 -0.15 -16.24
CA ASP A 247 7.95 0.65 -15.50
C ASP A 247 6.99 -0.23 -14.70
N LEU A 248 6.55 -1.37 -15.25
CA LEU A 248 5.74 -2.36 -14.55
C LEU A 248 6.47 -2.91 -13.32
N VAL A 249 7.75 -3.28 -13.44
CA VAL A 249 8.57 -3.75 -12.31
C VAL A 249 8.62 -2.68 -11.20
N ALA A 250 8.95 -1.44 -11.57
CA ALA A 250 9.05 -0.34 -10.61
C ALA A 250 7.70 -0.01 -9.97
N SER A 251 6.62 0.00 -10.75
CA SER A 251 5.27 0.29 -10.28
C SER A 251 4.74 -0.82 -9.37
N PHE A 252 5.00 -2.09 -9.69
CA PHE A 252 4.66 -3.23 -8.84
C PHE A 252 5.39 -3.18 -7.49
N ALA A 253 6.72 -2.99 -7.51
CA ALA A 253 7.50 -2.86 -6.29
C ALA A 253 7.04 -1.67 -5.43
N ALA A 254 6.75 -0.53 -6.05
CA ALA A 254 6.24 0.66 -5.36
C ALA A 254 4.89 0.41 -4.71
N TRP A 255 3.99 -0.28 -5.42
CA TRP A 255 2.67 -0.64 -4.92
C TRP A 255 2.75 -1.56 -3.70
N VAL A 256 3.53 -2.65 -3.78
CA VAL A 256 3.70 -3.59 -2.65
C VAL A 256 4.33 -2.88 -1.44
N ASN A 257 5.35 -2.05 -1.68
CA ASN A 257 6.00 -1.28 -0.61
C ASN A 257 5.05 -0.24 0.02
N ALA A 258 4.26 0.46 -0.79
CA ALA A 258 3.27 1.43 -0.30
C ALA A 258 2.20 0.74 0.54
N GLN A 259 1.67 -0.40 0.09
CA GLN A 259 0.69 -1.18 0.85
C GLN A 259 1.27 -1.68 2.18
N THR A 260 2.48 -2.24 2.17
CA THR A 260 3.17 -2.74 3.37
C THR A 260 3.47 -1.62 4.35
N SER A 261 3.95 -0.48 3.86
CA SER A 261 4.24 0.70 4.69
C SER A 261 2.97 1.30 5.27
N TYR A 262 1.89 1.37 4.49
CA TYR A 262 0.60 1.86 4.95
C TYR A 262 0.10 1.04 6.13
N ILE A 263 -0.01 -0.29 5.97
CA ILE A 263 -0.52 -1.15 7.04
C ILE A 263 0.43 -1.21 8.23
N GLY A 264 1.75 -1.19 8.00
CA GLY A 264 2.76 -1.12 9.06
C GLY A 264 2.58 0.14 9.92
N THR A 265 2.41 1.30 9.27
CA THR A 265 2.21 2.59 9.95
C THR A 265 0.93 2.60 10.78
N ILE A 266 -0.19 2.11 10.23
CA ILE A 266 -1.46 2.02 10.96
C ILE A 266 -1.35 1.05 12.15
N ASN A 267 -0.73 -0.12 11.96
CA ASN A 267 -0.54 -1.09 13.02
C ASN A 267 0.34 -0.54 14.16
N ASP A 268 1.43 0.15 13.83
CA ASP A 268 2.30 0.75 14.85
C ASP A 268 1.66 1.94 15.54
N TRP A 269 0.84 2.73 14.83
CA TRP A 269 -0.01 3.74 15.43
C TRP A 269 -0.99 3.12 16.44
N LEU A 270 -1.70 2.06 16.04
CA LEU A 270 -2.62 1.34 16.92
C LEU A 270 -1.90 0.80 18.17
N LYS A 271 -0.76 0.12 18.02
CA LYS A 271 0.01 -0.42 19.17
C LYS A 271 0.33 0.62 20.24
N LYS A 272 0.58 1.89 19.87
CA LYS A 272 0.83 2.97 20.85
C LYS A 272 -0.37 3.25 21.76
N GLY A 273 -1.58 2.87 21.33
CA GLY A 273 -2.80 2.97 22.13
C GLY A 273 -2.99 1.83 23.14
N ILE A 274 -2.09 0.86 23.20
CA ILE A 274 -2.12 -0.25 24.17
C ILE A 274 -0.91 -0.12 25.09
N ASP A 275 -1.17 -0.06 26.40
CA ASP A 275 -0.11 -0.26 27.40
C ASP A 275 0.13 -1.76 27.56
N TYR A 276 1.11 -2.29 26.82
CA TYR A 276 1.48 -3.70 26.85
C TYR A 276 2.85 -3.85 27.53
N VAL A 277 2.83 -4.40 28.73
CA VAL A 277 4.02 -4.90 29.42
C VAL A 277 4.06 -6.42 29.21
N PRO A 278 5.03 -6.95 28.45
CA PRO A 278 5.11 -8.39 28.21
C PRO A 278 5.41 -9.13 29.52
N GLU A 279 4.51 -10.03 29.91
CA GLU A 279 4.71 -10.89 31.07
C GLU A 279 5.75 -11.97 30.69
N VAL A 280 6.92 -11.93 31.34
CA VAL A 280 7.97 -12.93 31.12
C VAL A 280 7.61 -14.16 31.94
N THR A 281 7.09 -15.19 31.27
CA THR A 281 6.86 -16.50 31.89
C THR A 281 8.08 -17.40 31.68
N ASP A 282 8.15 -18.52 32.42
CA ASP A 282 9.24 -19.50 32.32
C ASP A 282 9.39 -20.10 30.91
N ASP A 283 8.30 -20.06 30.12
CA ASP A 283 8.24 -20.50 28.71
C ASP A 283 8.62 -19.41 27.70
N GLY A 284 9.02 -18.23 28.16
CA GLY A 284 9.35 -17.05 27.33
C GLY A 284 8.19 -16.07 27.16
N THR A 285 8.45 -14.95 26.49
CA THR A 285 7.45 -13.89 26.30
C THR A 285 6.37 -14.32 25.29
N PRO A 286 5.06 -14.35 25.67
CA PRO A 286 4.01 -14.74 24.76
C PRO A 286 3.88 -13.73 23.59
N PRO A 287 3.48 -14.20 22.39
CA PRO A 287 3.34 -13.32 21.23
C PRO A 287 2.24 -12.28 21.44
N PHE A 288 2.51 -11.05 21.02
CA PHE A 288 1.58 -9.92 21.14
C PHE A 288 0.24 -10.23 20.45
N SER A 289 -0.83 -10.29 21.25
CA SER A 289 -2.17 -10.66 20.82
C SER A 289 -3.18 -9.62 21.32
N PRO A 290 -3.52 -8.58 20.53
CA PRO A 290 -4.40 -7.50 20.97
C PRO A 290 -5.74 -7.98 21.52
N GLY A 291 -6.31 -9.05 20.96
CA GLY A 291 -7.57 -9.61 21.44
C GLY A 291 -7.51 -10.14 22.87
N ARG A 292 -6.37 -10.66 23.33
CA ARG A 292 -6.19 -11.08 24.73
C ARG A 292 -6.18 -9.90 25.71
N LEU A 293 -5.93 -8.70 25.21
CA LEU A 293 -5.89 -7.45 25.98
C LEU A 293 -7.22 -6.68 25.92
N GLY A 294 -8.27 -7.28 25.36
CA GLY A 294 -9.57 -6.61 25.17
C GLY A 294 -9.51 -5.46 24.15
N ALA A 295 -8.51 -5.45 23.26
CA ALA A 295 -8.37 -4.39 22.27
C ALA A 295 -9.51 -4.46 21.22
N PRO A 296 -9.96 -3.30 20.71
CA PRO A 296 -10.96 -3.25 19.64
C PRO A 296 -10.57 -4.06 18.38
N PRO A 297 -11.55 -4.52 17.58
CA PRO A 297 -11.32 -5.37 16.40
C PRO A 297 -10.22 -4.90 15.45
N ILE A 298 -10.15 -3.59 15.18
CA ILE A 298 -9.16 -3.00 14.27
C ILE A 298 -7.70 -3.29 14.69
N PHE A 299 -7.41 -3.40 16.00
CA PHE A 299 -6.06 -3.74 16.47
C PHE A 299 -5.66 -5.16 16.09
N ILE A 300 -6.61 -6.09 16.20
CA ILE A 300 -6.40 -7.50 15.88
C ILE A 300 -6.21 -7.65 14.37
N ILE A 301 -7.09 -7.03 13.58
CA ILE A 301 -7.07 -7.13 12.12
C ILE A 301 -5.84 -6.45 11.53
N CYS A 302 -5.50 -5.22 11.92
CA CYS A 302 -4.33 -4.54 11.39
C CYS A 302 -3.02 -5.24 11.77
N ASN A 303 -2.94 -5.85 12.95
CA ASN A 303 -1.78 -6.67 13.34
C ASN A 303 -1.67 -7.94 12.48
N ASN A 304 -2.78 -8.68 12.33
CA ASN A 304 -2.81 -9.87 11.46
C ASN A 304 -2.50 -9.50 10.01
N TRP A 305 -2.97 -8.35 9.53
CA TRP A 305 -2.73 -7.88 8.18
C TRP A 305 -1.26 -7.52 7.97
N ALA A 306 -0.67 -6.72 8.86
CA ALA A 306 0.75 -6.39 8.80
C ALA A 306 1.64 -7.64 8.83
N THR A 307 1.30 -8.63 9.67
CA THR A 307 2.06 -9.89 9.78
C THR A 307 1.83 -10.79 8.56
N GLY A 308 0.61 -10.85 8.03
CA GLY A 308 0.23 -11.69 6.90
C GLY A 308 0.89 -11.24 5.61
N ILE A 309 0.84 -9.94 5.31
CA ILE A 309 1.40 -9.40 4.06
C ILE A 309 2.94 -9.50 4.05
N ALA A 310 3.59 -9.30 5.20
CA ALA A 310 5.05 -9.40 5.32
C ALA A 310 5.61 -10.82 5.06
N ARG A 311 4.75 -11.85 5.03
CA ARG A 311 5.13 -13.24 4.76
C ARG A 311 5.05 -13.61 3.27
N ILE A 312 4.51 -12.74 2.43
CA ILE A 312 4.34 -13.00 1.00
C ILE A 312 5.46 -12.29 0.26
N PRO A 313 6.53 -13.00 -0.15
CA PRO A 313 7.67 -12.35 -0.79
C PRO A 313 7.32 -11.90 -2.20
N GLU A 314 7.59 -10.63 -2.51
CA GLU A 314 7.43 -10.04 -3.83
C GLU A 314 8.65 -10.27 -4.75
N THR A 315 9.79 -10.69 -4.17
CA THR A 315 11.07 -10.88 -4.87
C THR A 315 10.94 -11.79 -6.07
N GLY A 316 10.25 -12.93 -5.94
CA GLY A 316 10.10 -13.90 -7.03
C GLY A 316 9.36 -13.32 -8.25
N VAL A 317 8.40 -12.41 -8.02
CA VAL A 317 7.69 -11.70 -9.09
C VAL A 317 8.60 -10.67 -9.75
N VAL A 318 9.29 -9.87 -8.94
CA VAL A 318 10.22 -8.84 -9.41
C VAL A 318 11.33 -9.48 -10.26
N ASP A 319 11.93 -10.57 -9.79
CA ASP A 319 12.97 -11.30 -10.51
C ASP A 319 12.45 -11.87 -11.84
N ALA A 320 11.24 -12.42 -11.87
CA ALA A 320 10.63 -12.95 -13.09
C ALA A 320 10.30 -11.85 -14.11
N MET A 321 9.76 -10.71 -13.66
CA MET A 321 9.53 -9.54 -14.50
C MET A 321 10.84 -8.97 -15.05
N GLN A 322 11.89 -8.87 -14.22
CA GLN A 322 13.22 -8.40 -14.64
C GLN A 322 13.88 -9.34 -15.64
N ALA A 323 13.72 -10.65 -15.47
CA ALA A 323 14.20 -11.65 -16.42
C ALA A 323 13.49 -11.51 -17.78
N LEU A 324 12.17 -11.25 -17.78
CA LEU A 324 11.42 -10.97 -18.99
C LEU A 324 11.88 -9.69 -19.68
N ALA A 325 12.06 -8.59 -18.94
CA ALA A 325 12.61 -7.34 -19.48
C ALA A 325 14.00 -7.58 -20.10
N SER A 326 14.91 -8.21 -19.35
CA SER A 326 16.25 -8.54 -19.85
C SER A 326 16.21 -9.36 -21.15
N GLN A 327 15.27 -10.30 -21.28
CA GLN A 327 15.10 -11.07 -22.49
C GLN A 327 14.59 -10.23 -23.68
N VAL A 328 13.71 -9.26 -23.45
CA VAL A 328 13.27 -8.29 -24.47
C VAL A 328 14.40 -7.35 -24.88
N LEU A 329 15.21 -6.88 -23.92
CA LEU A 329 16.41 -6.11 -24.19
C LEU A 329 17.40 -6.89 -25.09
N HIS A 330 17.61 -8.18 -24.81
CA HIS A 330 18.46 -9.02 -25.64
C HIS A 330 17.96 -9.15 -27.09
N LEU A 331 16.64 -9.16 -27.33
CA LEU A 331 16.10 -9.13 -28.70
C LEU A 331 16.47 -7.84 -29.43
N TRP A 332 16.41 -6.70 -28.73
CA TRP A 332 16.85 -5.42 -29.26
C TRP A 332 18.36 -5.39 -29.55
N GLU A 333 19.17 -5.88 -28.62
CA GLU A 333 20.64 -5.95 -28.76
C GLU A 333 21.07 -6.85 -29.92
N LYS A 334 20.45 -8.03 -30.04
CA LYS A 334 20.69 -8.98 -31.13
C LYS A 334 20.41 -8.34 -32.49
N HIS A 335 19.25 -7.70 -32.64
CA HIS A 335 18.92 -7.03 -33.89
C HIS A 335 19.94 -5.94 -34.26
N ARG A 336 20.39 -5.16 -33.29
CA ARG A 336 21.42 -4.14 -33.51
C ARG A 336 22.75 -4.74 -33.96
N LEU A 337 23.14 -5.86 -33.38
CA LEU A 337 24.38 -6.54 -33.76
C LEU A 337 24.31 -7.04 -35.21
N GLU A 338 23.20 -7.69 -35.58
CA GLU A 338 22.94 -8.15 -36.95
C GLU A 338 22.93 -6.98 -37.94
N TRP A 339 22.34 -5.86 -37.56
CA TRP A 339 22.27 -4.67 -38.41
C TRP A 339 23.64 -3.99 -38.60
N ARG A 340 24.47 -3.89 -37.53
CA ARG A 340 25.87 -3.45 -37.65
C ARG A 340 26.67 -4.35 -38.60
N GLN A 341 26.50 -5.67 -38.49
CA GLN A 341 27.17 -6.61 -39.38
C GLN A 341 26.72 -6.41 -40.84
N GLY A 342 25.43 -6.22 -41.08
CA GLY A 342 24.89 -5.92 -42.42
C GLY A 342 25.45 -4.62 -43.02
N MET A 343 25.69 -3.59 -42.21
CA MET A 343 26.32 -2.34 -42.66
C MET A 343 27.78 -2.49 -43.05
N MET A 344 28.56 -3.27 -42.29
CA MET A 344 29.98 -3.54 -42.63
C MET A 344 30.14 -4.21 -43.99
N VAL A 345 29.09 -4.90 -44.47
CA VAL A 345 29.04 -5.55 -45.78
C VAL A 345 28.63 -4.57 -46.90
N ASN A 346 27.82 -3.55 -46.62
CA ASN A 346 27.21 -2.68 -47.64
C ASN A 346 27.87 -1.30 -47.82
N GLY A 347 28.96 -1.00 -47.11
CA GLY A 347 29.96 0.03 -47.47
C GLY A 347 29.56 1.52 -47.42
N ASP A 348 28.27 1.89 -47.47
CA ASP A 348 27.87 3.31 -47.57
C ASP A 348 26.53 3.61 -46.86
N MET A 349 26.54 3.55 -45.52
CA MET A 349 25.35 3.75 -44.67
C MET A 349 25.63 4.69 -43.48
N ASP A 350 26.51 5.70 -43.63
CA ASP A 350 26.93 6.60 -42.52
C ASP A 350 25.76 7.34 -41.87
N ARG A 351 24.74 7.73 -42.66
CA ARG A 351 23.54 8.41 -42.14
C ARG A 351 22.72 7.50 -41.21
N GLU A 352 22.54 6.24 -41.61
CA GLU A 352 21.80 5.25 -40.85
C GLU A 352 22.57 4.86 -39.57
N LEU A 353 23.90 4.78 -39.64
CA LEU A 353 24.75 4.50 -38.49
C LEU A 353 24.54 5.55 -37.39
N ARG A 354 24.54 6.83 -37.76
CA ARG A 354 24.28 7.94 -36.81
C ARG A 354 22.88 7.88 -36.19
N VAL A 355 21.87 7.38 -36.90
CA VAL A 355 20.51 7.20 -36.35
C VAL A 355 20.54 6.10 -35.28
N MET A 356 21.13 4.95 -35.60
CA MET A 356 21.25 3.83 -34.68
C MET A 356 22.09 4.15 -33.42
N GLU A 357 23.16 4.94 -33.56
CA GLU A 357 23.96 5.41 -32.42
C GLU A 357 23.17 6.33 -31.49
N ARG A 358 22.37 7.25 -32.05
CA ARG A 358 21.47 8.10 -31.25
C ARG A 358 20.42 7.26 -30.52
N ASP A 359 19.84 6.28 -31.19
CA ASP A 359 18.88 5.36 -30.60
C ASP A 359 19.50 4.52 -29.48
N GLU A 360 20.77 4.14 -29.61
CA GLU A 360 21.53 3.45 -28.56
C GLU A 360 21.67 4.32 -27.32
N ALA A 361 22.12 5.55 -27.53
CA ALA A 361 22.34 6.51 -26.46
C ALA A 361 21.01 6.84 -25.76
N SER A 362 19.93 6.99 -26.54
CA SER A 362 18.58 7.23 -26.05
C SER A 362 18.08 6.06 -25.19
N MET A 363 18.20 4.82 -25.71
CA MET A 363 17.77 3.63 -24.98
C MET A 363 18.57 3.44 -23.69
N ARG A 364 19.91 3.56 -23.74
CA ARG A 364 20.77 3.49 -22.55
C ARG A 364 20.40 4.53 -21.50
N LYS A 365 20.14 5.77 -21.92
CA LYS A 365 19.71 6.84 -21.01
C LYS A 365 18.35 6.52 -20.37
N ALA A 366 17.42 5.96 -21.12
CA ALA A 366 16.10 5.56 -20.62
C ALA A 366 16.20 4.40 -19.63
N LEU A 367 17.01 3.37 -19.93
CA LEU A 367 17.31 2.26 -19.01
C LEU A 367 17.95 2.76 -17.71
N GLU A 368 18.92 3.67 -17.79
CA GLU A 368 19.55 4.24 -16.60
C GLU A 368 18.55 5.03 -15.74
N ALA A 369 17.64 5.78 -16.37
CA ALA A 369 16.58 6.49 -15.66
C ALA A 369 15.60 5.54 -14.95
N GLN A 370 15.19 4.46 -15.61
CA GLN A 370 14.31 3.45 -15.01
C GLN A 370 15.01 2.67 -13.88
N ASN A 371 16.28 2.31 -14.05
CA ASN A 371 17.05 1.68 -12.98
C ASN A 371 17.17 2.59 -11.74
N LYS A 372 17.40 3.90 -11.95
CA LYS A 372 17.41 4.87 -10.85
C LYS A 372 16.07 4.91 -10.11
N LYS A 373 14.95 4.90 -10.85
CA LYS A 373 13.60 4.83 -10.26
C LYS A 373 13.42 3.54 -9.46
N LEU A 374 13.83 2.40 -10.00
CA LEU A 374 13.71 1.10 -9.34
C LEU A 374 14.52 1.03 -8.04
N VAL A 375 15.75 1.58 -8.03
CA VAL A 375 16.60 1.67 -6.84
C VAL A 375 15.97 2.54 -5.75
N LEU A 376 15.26 3.62 -6.12
CA LEU A 376 14.56 4.47 -5.14
C LEU A 376 13.34 3.78 -4.53
N VAL A 377 12.73 2.87 -5.28
CA VAL A 377 11.50 2.17 -4.88
C VAL A 377 11.79 0.93 -4.05
N SER A 378 12.89 0.22 -4.34
CA SER A 378 13.25 -1.00 -3.63
C SER A 378 14.11 -0.68 -2.41
N ASN A 379 13.61 -1.00 -1.21
CA ASN A 379 14.43 -1.05 0.02
C ASN A 379 15.47 -2.20 -0.02
N GLN A 380 15.47 -3.03 -1.06
CA GLN A 380 16.47 -4.07 -1.26
C GLN A 380 17.72 -3.44 -1.89
N GLY A 381 18.83 -3.53 -1.16
CA GLY A 381 20.11 -2.94 -1.55
C GLY A 381 20.47 -3.22 -3.00
N GLY A 382 20.86 -2.13 -3.69
CA GLY A 382 21.23 -2.05 -5.09
C GLY A 382 21.71 -3.35 -5.73
N VAL A 383 20.81 -4.00 -6.48
CA VAL A 383 21.22 -4.89 -7.56
C VAL A 383 20.75 -4.26 -8.86
N SER A 384 21.64 -3.46 -9.43
CA SER A 384 21.45 -2.84 -10.75
C SER A 384 21.72 -3.91 -11.82
N LEU A 385 20.78 -4.83 -12.04
CA LEU A 385 21.02 -6.03 -12.86
C LEU A 385 20.90 -5.83 -14.36
N SER A 386 20.16 -4.84 -14.87
CA SER A 386 20.11 -4.61 -16.32
C SER A 386 21.41 -4.02 -16.89
N ALA A 387 22.33 -3.57 -16.03
CA ALA A 387 23.67 -3.12 -16.41
C ALA A 387 24.73 -4.23 -16.40
N GLN A 388 24.43 -5.42 -15.86
CA GLN A 388 25.40 -6.52 -15.76
C GLN A 388 25.58 -7.29 -17.09
N ALA A 389 24.61 -7.18 -18.01
CA ALA A 389 24.79 -7.61 -19.40
C ALA A 389 25.93 -6.89 -20.14
N VAL A 390 26.42 -5.75 -19.61
CA VAL A 390 27.52 -4.98 -20.20
C VAL A 390 28.90 -5.44 -19.68
N ARG A 391 28.98 -6.30 -18.66
CA ARG A 391 30.27 -6.59 -17.96
C ARG A 391 30.70 -8.05 -17.91
N ASP A 392 29.80 -9.02 -17.90
CA ASP A 392 30.19 -10.44 -17.84
C ASP A 392 29.77 -11.15 -19.13
N GLY A 393 30.76 -11.49 -19.95
CA GLY A 393 30.63 -12.09 -21.28
C GLY A 393 30.24 -13.57 -21.28
N ASP A 394 29.41 -14.03 -20.35
CA ASP A 394 28.81 -15.36 -20.40
C ASP A 394 27.29 -15.22 -20.63
N PRO A 395 26.73 -15.78 -21.72
CA PRO A 395 25.30 -15.74 -21.94
C PRO A 395 24.63 -16.59 -20.85
N PRO A 396 23.69 -16.04 -20.05
CA PRO A 396 22.84 -16.87 -19.23
C PRO A 396 22.13 -17.84 -20.19
N SER A 397 22.20 -19.16 -19.91
CA SER A 397 21.64 -20.21 -20.78
C SER A 397 20.36 -19.72 -21.44
N GLU A 398 20.31 -19.59 -22.78
CA GLU A 398 19.23 -18.85 -23.47
C GLU A 398 17.84 -19.36 -23.05
N VAL A 399 17.26 -18.71 -22.05
CA VAL A 399 15.89 -18.97 -21.62
C VAL A 399 15.04 -18.25 -22.65
N GLY A 400 14.30 -19.00 -23.46
CA GLY A 400 13.44 -18.43 -24.49
C GLY A 400 12.47 -17.38 -23.92
N LEU A 401 12.08 -16.40 -24.75
CA LEU A 401 11.08 -15.38 -24.41
C LEU A 401 9.81 -16.03 -23.87
N GLN A 402 9.36 -17.13 -24.49
CA GLN A 402 8.17 -17.87 -24.03
C GLN A 402 8.37 -18.42 -22.61
N SER A 403 9.57 -18.90 -22.27
CA SER A 403 9.87 -19.40 -20.93
C SER A 403 9.92 -18.26 -19.90
N CYS A 404 10.51 -17.11 -20.24
CA CYS A 404 10.49 -15.93 -19.37
C CYS A 404 9.06 -15.42 -19.13
N MET A 405 8.22 -15.38 -20.17
CA MET A 405 6.81 -15.02 -20.04
C MET A 405 6.04 -16.00 -19.14
N ASN A 406 6.26 -17.31 -19.30
CA ASN A 406 5.63 -18.33 -18.42
C ASN A 406 6.03 -18.11 -16.97
N ARG A 407 7.33 -17.94 -16.69
CA ARG A 407 7.82 -17.69 -15.33
C ARG A 407 7.23 -16.42 -14.72
N PHE A 408 7.07 -15.37 -15.53
CA PHE A 408 6.42 -14.14 -15.09
C PHE A 408 4.95 -14.37 -14.69
N PHE A 409 4.16 -15.01 -15.56
CA PHE A 409 2.76 -15.28 -15.27
C PHE A 409 2.58 -16.25 -14.10
N GLU A 410 3.40 -17.29 -13.98
CA GLU A 410 3.39 -18.23 -12.85
C GLU A 410 3.73 -17.53 -11.53
N ALA A 411 4.75 -16.67 -11.53
CA ALA A 411 5.12 -15.90 -10.34
C ALA A 411 3.99 -14.95 -9.92
N MET A 412 3.39 -14.23 -10.87
CA MET A 412 2.26 -13.33 -10.61
C MET A 412 1.02 -14.09 -10.13
N GLU A 413 0.69 -15.23 -10.73
CA GLU A 413 -0.43 -16.08 -10.32
C GLU A 413 -0.23 -16.55 -8.88
N SER A 414 0.94 -17.10 -8.56
CA SER A 414 1.26 -17.62 -7.23
C SER A 414 1.22 -16.51 -6.17
N PHE A 415 1.82 -15.35 -6.46
CA PHE A 415 1.79 -14.19 -5.58
C PHE A 415 0.36 -13.66 -5.38
N ALA A 416 -0.41 -13.51 -6.46
CA ALA A 416 -1.79 -13.04 -6.38
C ALA A 416 -2.68 -14.03 -5.63
N ALA A 417 -2.50 -15.35 -5.81
CA ALA A 417 -3.21 -16.39 -5.08
C ALA A 417 -2.88 -16.35 -3.58
N ALA A 418 -1.59 -16.19 -3.23
CA ALA A 418 -1.15 -16.04 -1.84
C ALA A 418 -1.78 -14.79 -1.20
N CYS A 419 -1.78 -13.65 -1.90
CA CYS A 419 -2.45 -12.43 -1.47
C CYS A 419 -3.96 -12.66 -1.30
N ALA A 420 -4.63 -13.24 -2.30
CA ALA A 420 -6.07 -13.51 -2.26
C ALA A 420 -6.46 -14.37 -1.05
N ASN A 421 -5.68 -15.41 -0.75
CA ASN A 421 -5.90 -16.26 0.43
C ASN A 421 -5.67 -15.48 1.73
N ALA A 422 -4.59 -14.71 1.83
CA ALA A 422 -4.32 -13.89 3.03
C ALA A 422 -5.43 -12.86 3.28
N TYR A 423 -5.91 -12.17 2.24
CA TYR A 423 -7.02 -11.23 2.35
C TYR A 423 -8.36 -11.92 2.62
N LYS A 424 -8.58 -13.13 2.12
CA LYS A 424 -9.77 -13.94 2.43
C LYS A 424 -9.80 -14.34 3.91
N ASP A 425 -8.67 -14.78 4.45
CA ASP A 425 -8.56 -15.10 5.88
C ASP A 425 -8.76 -13.86 6.76
N LEU A 426 -8.22 -12.71 6.35
CA LEU A 426 -8.46 -11.42 7.03
C LEU A 426 -9.92 -11.02 6.97
N HIS A 427 -10.55 -11.08 5.80
CA HIS A 427 -11.95 -10.74 5.62
C HIS A 427 -12.87 -11.63 6.48
N LEU A 428 -12.59 -12.94 6.54
CA LEU A 428 -13.34 -13.85 7.42
C LEU A 428 -13.23 -13.42 8.89
N ARG A 429 -12.02 -13.06 9.35
CA ARG A 429 -11.82 -12.55 10.71
C ARG A 429 -12.54 -11.22 10.94
N CYS A 430 -12.58 -10.32 9.95
CA CYS A 430 -13.34 -9.08 10.06
C CYS A 430 -14.83 -9.36 10.29
N GLU A 431 -15.40 -10.34 9.58
CA GLU A 431 -16.79 -10.75 9.75
C GLU A 431 -17.03 -11.42 11.11
N GLU A 432 -16.10 -12.26 11.59
CA GLU A 432 -16.16 -12.86 12.92
C GLU A 432 -16.15 -11.80 14.04
N GLU A 433 -15.24 -10.82 13.96
CA GLU A 433 -15.14 -9.73 14.93
C GLU A 433 -16.38 -8.81 14.87
N ARG A 434 -16.98 -8.63 13.69
CA ARG A 434 -18.23 -7.87 13.53
C ARG A 434 -19.44 -8.61 14.10
N ALA A 435 -19.43 -9.94 14.03
CA ALA A 435 -20.49 -10.80 14.56
C ALA A 435 -20.38 -11.04 16.07
N ARG A 436 -19.24 -10.72 16.71
CA ARG A 436 -19.11 -10.84 18.16
C ARG A 436 -20.10 -9.90 18.86
N PRO A 437 -20.97 -10.43 19.74
CA PRO A 437 -21.85 -9.58 20.52
C PRO A 437 -21.01 -8.69 21.44
N ALA A 438 -21.41 -7.42 21.57
CA ALA A 438 -20.78 -6.41 22.46
C ALA A 438 -20.90 -6.73 23.97
N GLN A 439 -21.07 -8.00 24.35
CA GLN A 439 -21.46 -8.45 25.69
C GLN A 439 -20.32 -9.02 26.54
N GLU A 440 -19.09 -9.13 26.04
CA GLU A 440 -17.97 -9.63 26.88
C GLU A 440 -17.19 -8.52 27.62
N THR A 441 -17.47 -7.24 27.36
CA THR A 441 -16.81 -6.13 28.10
C THR A 441 -17.42 -5.81 29.47
N ASP A 442 -18.58 -6.38 29.82
CA ASP A 442 -19.18 -6.22 31.16
C ASP A 442 -18.86 -7.39 32.12
N ARG A 443 -17.99 -8.33 31.71
CA ARG A 443 -17.55 -9.44 32.55
C ARG A 443 -16.03 -9.55 32.57
N VAL A 444 -15.34 -8.53 33.07
CA VAL A 444 -14.19 -8.64 33.98
C VAL A 444 -13.82 -7.22 34.40
N SER A 445 -13.90 -6.98 35.72
CA SER A 445 -13.45 -5.83 36.53
C SER A 445 -14.45 -4.71 36.76
#